data_AF-A0A366L819-F1
#
_entry.id   AF-A0A366L819-F1
#
_cell.length_a   1.000
_cell.length_b   1.000
_cell.length_c   1.000
_cell.angle_alpha   90.00
_cell.angle_beta   90.00
_cell.angle_gamma   90.00
#
_symmetry.space_group_name_H-M   'P 1'
#
loop_
_entity.id
_entity.type
_entity.pdbx_description
1 polymer ?
#
loop_
_entity_poly.entity_id
_entity_poly.type
_entity_poly.pdbx_seq_one_letter_code
_entity_poly.pdbx_strand_id
1 'polypeptide(L)'
;MLFMNKIPFFLTFILLMLSATSYAQWAVSSNGDCLYDVFGNVISGSCQTNAKCKYKESGTTRRTCLGVPTPFGCWGFEYTEKLFLTECPLDDTANLFCLGCGVLGFFFLNRNNNKNHKFFQREY
;
A
#
# COMPACT_ATOMS: atom_id res chain seq x y z
N MET A 1 -25.45 -18.11 18.06
CA MET A 1 -24.73 -18.36 16.79
C MET A 1 -24.37 -17.02 16.11
N LEU A 2 -23.54 -16.17 16.74
CA LEU A 2 -23.26 -14.78 16.25
C LEU A 2 -21.78 -14.35 16.37
N PHE A 3 -20.86 -15.28 16.67
CA PHE A 3 -19.44 -14.95 16.89
C PHE A 3 -18.56 -15.04 15.63
N MET A 4 -19.06 -15.60 14.51
CA MET A 4 -18.25 -15.85 13.31
C MET A 4 -18.06 -14.63 12.38
N ASN A 5 -18.68 -13.48 12.66
CA ASN A 5 -18.69 -12.34 11.73
C ASN A 5 -17.72 -11.18 12.07
N LYS A 6 -16.96 -11.25 13.18
CA LYS A 6 -16.04 -10.14 13.58
C LYS A 6 -14.59 -10.32 13.15
N ILE A 7 -14.16 -11.56 12.92
CA ILE A 7 -12.81 -11.89 12.42
C ILE A 7 -12.58 -11.35 11.01
N PRO A 8 -13.49 -11.53 10.02
CA PRO A 8 -13.24 -11.03 8.68
C PRO A 8 -13.17 -9.51 8.64
N PHE A 9 -13.93 -8.81 9.49
CA PHE A 9 -13.93 -7.35 9.56
C PHE A 9 -12.62 -6.78 10.12
N PHE A 10 -12.01 -7.48 11.08
CA PHE A 10 -10.70 -7.09 11.65
C PHE A 10 -9.57 -7.35 10.66
N LEU A 11 -9.64 -8.48 9.96
CA LEU A 11 -8.68 -8.86 8.92
C LEU A 11 -8.76 -7.92 7.72
N THR A 12 -9.96 -7.55 7.27
CA THR A 12 -10.14 -6.55 6.19
C THR A 12 -9.66 -5.18 6.63
N PHE A 13 -9.91 -4.74 7.87
CA PHE A 13 -9.41 -3.46 8.37
C PHE A 13 -7.88 -3.40 8.42
N ILE A 14 -7.22 -4.48 8.86
CA ILE A 14 -5.75 -4.60 8.84
C ILE A 14 -5.22 -4.60 7.39
N LEU A 15 -5.83 -5.38 6.49
CA LEU A 15 -5.47 -5.39 5.07
C LEU A 15 -5.68 -4.01 4.41
N LEU A 16 -6.74 -3.29 4.76
CA LEU A 16 -6.99 -1.93 4.27
C LEU A 16 -5.91 -0.96 4.74
N MET A 17 -5.50 -1.04 6.01
CA MET A 17 -4.43 -0.21 6.57
C MET A 17 -3.06 -0.55 5.97
N LEU A 18 -2.78 -1.83 5.68
CA LEU A 18 -1.57 -2.27 4.98
C LEU A 18 -1.56 -1.91 3.49
N SER A 19 -2.73 -1.71 2.87
CA SER A 19 -2.84 -1.20 1.50
C SER A 19 -2.56 0.31 1.39
N ALA A 20 -2.38 1.00 2.51
CA ALA A 20 -2.00 2.39 2.52
C ALA A 20 -0.55 2.56 2.00
N THR A 21 -0.48 2.94 0.73
CA THR A 21 0.52 3.86 0.13
C THR A 21 1.83 3.31 -0.44
N SER A 22 1.84 2.14 -1.10
CA SER A 22 2.85 1.89 -2.13
C SER A 22 2.31 2.30 -3.49
N TYR A 23 2.56 3.53 -3.93
CA TYR A 23 2.26 3.95 -5.29
C TYR A 23 3.41 3.49 -6.20
N ALA A 24 3.09 2.58 -7.13
CA ALA A 24 4.01 2.10 -8.15
C ALA A 24 3.71 2.82 -9.46
N GLN A 25 4.68 3.51 -10.03
CA GLN A 25 4.49 4.29 -11.24
C GLN A 25 5.69 4.19 -12.16
N TRP A 26 5.42 4.12 -13.46
CA TRP A 26 6.44 4.10 -14.50
C TRP A 26 6.84 5.52 -14.87
N ALA A 27 8.14 5.76 -14.94
CA ALA A 27 8.72 7.03 -15.35
C ALA A 27 10.11 6.80 -15.94
N VAL A 28 10.64 7.78 -16.68
CA VAL A 28 12.00 7.67 -17.22
C VAL A 28 13.04 8.05 -16.17
N SER A 29 12.71 9.02 -15.33
CA SER A 29 13.57 9.42 -14.22
C SER A 29 12.78 10.00 -13.04
N SER A 30 13.48 10.19 -11.92
CA SER A 30 12.96 10.84 -10.73
C SER A 30 14.04 11.73 -10.11
N ASN A 31 13.62 12.83 -9.47
CA ASN A 31 14.48 13.66 -8.63
C ASN A 31 14.38 13.26 -7.14
N GLY A 32 13.69 12.16 -6.83
CA GLY A 32 13.38 11.71 -5.47
C GLY A 32 11.96 12.06 -5.03
N ASP A 33 11.39 13.18 -5.47
CA ASP A 33 10.08 13.65 -5.00
C ASP A 33 9.03 13.67 -6.13
N CYS A 34 9.47 13.86 -7.37
CA CYS A 34 8.64 13.91 -8.58
C CYS A 34 9.14 12.89 -9.62
N LEU A 35 8.24 12.53 -10.53
CA LEU A 35 8.56 11.66 -11.66
C LEU A 35 8.56 12.44 -12.97
N TYR A 36 9.44 12.03 -13.88
CA TYR A 36 9.65 12.70 -15.15
C TYR A 36 9.42 11.77 -16.34
N ASP A 37 8.78 12.31 -17.37
CA ASP A 37 8.59 11.64 -18.65
C ASP A 37 9.89 11.61 -19.48
N VAL A 38 9.78 11.06 -20.68
CA VAL A 38 10.93 10.93 -21.59
C VAL A 38 11.43 12.25 -22.17
N PHE A 39 10.60 13.31 -22.12
CA PHE A 39 10.94 14.65 -22.56
C PHE A 39 11.46 15.52 -21.42
N GLY A 40 11.58 14.98 -20.21
CA GLY A 40 11.99 15.71 -19.02
C GLY A 40 10.89 16.56 -18.38
N ASN A 41 9.63 16.38 -18.78
CA ASN A 41 8.50 17.02 -18.13
C ASN A 41 8.09 16.25 -16.87
N VAL A 42 7.63 16.99 -15.86
CA VAL A 42 7.04 16.38 -14.67
C VAL A 42 5.72 15.71 -15.05
N ILE A 43 5.54 14.46 -14.65
CA ILE A 43 4.28 13.75 -14.83
C ILE A 43 3.23 14.39 -13.90
N SER A 44 2.10 14.83 -14.46
CA SER A 44 1.04 15.48 -13.69
C SER A 44 0.57 14.63 -12.51
N GLY A 45 0.55 15.21 -11.32
CA GLY A 45 0.15 14.53 -10.09
C GLY A 45 1.16 13.52 -9.54
N SER A 46 2.36 13.42 -10.13
CA SER A 46 3.40 12.54 -9.61
C SER A 46 4.21 13.13 -8.46
N CYS A 47 4.24 14.45 -8.29
CA CYS A 47 5.02 15.06 -7.22
C CYS A 47 4.44 14.72 -5.84
N GLN A 48 5.27 14.15 -4.98
CA GLN A 48 4.96 13.93 -3.58
C GLN A 48 4.93 15.27 -2.86
N THR A 49 3.81 15.53 -2.19
CA THR A 49 3.64 16.74 -1.36
C THR A 49 4.18 16.54 0.05
N ASN A 50 4.42 15.28 0.45
CA ASN A 50 4.97 14.93 1.75
C ASN A 50 6.50 14.82 1.65
N ALA A 51 7.22 15.71 2.35
CA ALA A 51 8.68 15.77 2.36
C ALA A 51 9.37 14.47 2.85
N LYS A 52 8.62 13.58 3.51
CA LYS A 52 9.12 12.29 3.97
C LYS A 52 9.00 11.17 2.93
N CYS A 53 8.11 11.32 1.94
CA CYS A 53 7.86 10.29 0.93
C CYS A 53 8.76 10.50 -0.28
N LYS A 54 9.48 9.47 -0.71
CA LYS A 54 10.35 9.53 -1.88
C LYS A 54 10.08 8.40 -2.85
N TYR A 55 10.31 8.66 -4.13
CA TYR A 55 10.37 7.63 -5.14
C TYR A 55 11.72 6.94 -5.15
N LYS A 56 11.66 5.62 -5.22
CA LYS A 56 12.84 4.77 -5.37
C LYS A 56 12.64 3.82 -6.52
N GLU A 57 13.67 3.70 -7.34
CA GLU A 57 13.70 2.78 -8.46
C GLU A 57 13.70 1.34 -7.92
N SER A 58 12.75 0.51 -8.39
CA SER A 58 12.65 -0.88 -7.98
C SER A 58 13.68 -1.80 -8.68
N GLY A 59 14.40 -1.26 -9.67
CA GLY A 59 15.27 -2.01 -10.59
C GLY A 59 14.51 -2.66 -11.75
N THR A 60 13.17 -2.54 -11.79
CA THR A 60 12.36 -3.07 -12.89
C THR A 60 12.26 -2.04 -14.00
N THR A 61 12.58 -2.44 -15.22
CA THR A 61 12.52 -1.58 -16.41
C THR A 61 11.64 -2.18 -17.49
N ARG A 62 10.93 -1.34 -18.25
CA ARG A 62 10.22 -1.75 -19.46
C ARG A 62 10.63 -0.88 -20.63
N ARG A 63 10.69 -1.49 -21.82
CA ARG A 63 10.86 -0.76 -23.07
C ARG A 63 9.49 -0.33 -23.58
N THR A 64 9.37 0.95 -23.90
CA THR A 64 8.14 1.55 -24.37
C THR A 64 8.39 2.15 -25.76
N CYS A 65 7.42 1.97 -26.65
CA CYS A 65 7.47 2.45 -28.03
C CYS A 65 6.46 3.57 -28.20
N LEU A 66 6.94 4.75 -28.56
CA LEU A 66 6.10 5.86 -28.99
C LEU A 66 5.98 5.82 -30.52
N GLY A 67 5.05 4.99 -31.00
CA GLY A 67 4.89 4.72 -32.43
C GLY A 67 4.23 3.38 -32.70
N VAL A 68 4.52 2.79 -33.87
CA VAL A 68 3.99 1.48 -34.26
C VAL A 68 4.95 0.39 -33.79
N PRO A 69 4.54 -0.52 -32.90
CA PRO A 69 5.37 -1.68 -32.55
C PRO A 69 5.45 -2.64 -33.75
N THR A 70 6.67 -3.07 -34.09
CA THR A 70 6.95 -4.03 -35.18
C THR A 70 7.75 -5.22 -34.63
N PRO A 71 7.77 -6.38 -35.31
CA PRO A 71 8.57 -7.52 -34.88
C PRO A 71 10.08 -7.28 -34.86
N PHE A 72 10.57 -6.23 -35.52
CA PHE A 72 11.99 -5.84 -35.55
C PHE A 72 12.32 -4.67 -34.60
N GLY A 73 11.34 -4.15 -33.85
CA GLY A 73 11.52 -3.03 -32.94
C GLY A 73 10.41 -1.98 -33.07
N CYS A 74 10.66 -0.77 -32.59
CA CYS A 74 9.71 0.35 -32.69
C CYS A 74 9.90 1.11 -34.01
N TRP A 75 8.84 1.26 -34.81
CA TRP A 75 8.78 2.29 -35.85
C TRP A 75 8.30 3.58 -35.20
N GLY A 76 9.26 4.37 -34.75
CA GLY A 76 9.04 5.58 -33.96
C GLY A 76 10.20 5.80 -33.00
N PHE A 77 9.88 6.26 -31.80
CA PHE A 77 10.86 6.51 -30.75
C PHE A 77 10.77 5.44 -29.66
N GLU A 78 11.86 4.70 -29.44
CA GLU A 78 11.96 3.70 -28.37
C GLU A 78 12.67 4.30 -27.16
N TYR A 79 12.10 4.08 -25.98
CA TYR A 79 12.67 4.54 -24.72
C TYR A 79 12.44 3.54 -23.60
N THR A 80 13.18 3.68 -22.50
CA THR A 80 13.06 2.79 -21.34
C THR A 80 12.47 3.53 -20.17
N GLU A 81 11.38 2.99 -19.62
CA GLU A 81 10.79 3.44 -18.36
C GLU A 81 11.26 2.53 -17.23
N LYS A 82 11.46 3.12 -16.07
CA LYS A 82 11.77 2.48 -14.80
C LYS A 82 10.54 2.49 -13.92
N LEU A 83 10.36 1.43 -13.14
CA LEU A 83 9.32 1.37 -12.13
C LEU A 83 9.83 2.04 -10.85
N PHE A 84 9.12 3.06 -10.41
CA PHE A 84 9.38 3.74 -9.16
C PHE A 84 8.29 3.37 -8.15
N LEU A 85 8.74 3.04 -6.93
CA LEU A 85 7.88 2.79 -5.78
C LEU A 85 7.99 3.99 -4.84
N THR A 86 6.86 4.49 -4.37
CA THR A 86 6.85 5.48 -3.28
C THR A 86 7.18 4.76 -1.97
N GLU A 87 8.29 5.15 -1.36
CA GLU A 87 8.67 4.78 0.00
C GLU A 87 8.36 5.97 0.93
N CYS A 88 7.31 5.83 1.73
CA CYS A 88 7.03 6.72 2.85
C CYS A 88 7.47 6.02 4.14
N PRO A 89 8.24 6.68 5.04
CA PRO A 89 8.41 6.14 6.37
C PRO A 89 7.02 6.05 7.00
N LEU A 90 6.62 4.84 7.41
CA LEU A 90 5.46 4.70 8.27
C LEU A 90 5.81 5.47 9.54
N ASP A 91 5.09 6.55 9.83
CA ASP A 91 5.25 7.21 11.13
C ASP A 91 5.01 6.12 12.20
N ASP A 92 6.00 5.90 13.07
CA ASP A 92 6.00 4.84 14.10
C ASP A 92 4.73 4.86 14.99
N THR A 93 4.03 5.98 15.01
CA THR A 93 2.75 6.19 15.68
C THR A 93 1.59 5.39 15.09
N ALA A 94 1.56 5.15 13.77
CA ALA A 94 0.54 4.33 13.12
C ALA A 94 0.67 2.86 13.52
N ASN A 95 1.91 2.37 13.67
CA ASN A 95 2.22 1.03 14.13
C ASN A 95 1.81 0.84 15.60
N LEU A 96 2.07 1.84 16.45
CA LEU A 96 1.67 1.83 17.86
C LEU A 96 0.15 1.89 18.04
N PHE A 97 -0.55 2.68 17.22
CA PHE A 97 -2.01 2.76 17.25
C PHE A 97 -2.65 1.46 16.76
N CYS A 98 -2.12 0.84 15.70
CA CYS A 98 -2.58 -0.46 15.21
C CYS A 98 -2.34 -1.59 16.22
N LEU A 99 -1.16 -1.62 16.87
CA LEU A 99 -0.87 -2.55 17.97
C LEU A 99 -1.81 -2.31 19.16
N GLY A 100 -2.03 -1.05 19.54
CA GLY A 100 -2.94 -0.69 20.62
C GLY A 100 -4.39 -1.12 20.35
N CYS A 101 -4.91 -0.84 19.16
CA CYS A 101 -6.24 -1.29 18.73
C CYS A 101 -6.34 -2.82 18.61
N GLY A 102 -5.28 -3.49 18.16
CA GLY A 102 -5.13 -4.95 18.14
C GLY A 102 -5.29 -5.58 19.52
N VAL A 103 -4.52 -5.06 20.49
CA VAL A 103 -4.53 -5.56 21.87
C VAL A 103 -5.87 -5.26 22.55
N LEU A 104 -6.43 -4.05 22.38
CA LEU A 104 -7.74 -3.71 22.93
C LEU A 104 -8.86 -4.56 22.33
N GLY A 105 -8.84 -4.77 21.02
CA GLY A 105 -9.80 -5.65 20.33
C GLY A 105 -9.76 -7.09 20.87
N PHE A 106 -8.56 -7.65 21.08
CA PHE A 106 -8.38 -8.98 21.67
C PHE A 106 -8.92 -9.05 23.10
N PHE A 107 -8.62 -8.06 23.95
CA PHE A 107 -9.14 -8.01 25.32
C PHE A 107 -10.67 -7.92 25.36
N PHE A 108 -11.30 -7.10 24.50
CA PHE A 108 -12.76 -7.00 24.44
C PHE A 108 -13.41 -8.30 23.96
N LEU A 109 -12.85 -8.97 22.95
CA LEU A 109 -13.35 -10.25 22.47
C LEU A 109 -13.20 -11.36 23.52
N ASN A 110 -12.04 -11.43 24.20
CA ASN A 110 -11.76 -12.45 25.20
C ASN A 110 -12.59 -12.24 26.49
N ARG A 111 -12.81 -10.98 26.90
CA ARG A 111 -13.65 -10.63 28.06
C ARG A 111 -15.12 -10.97 27.81
N ASN A 112 -15.61 -10.87 26.56
CA ASN A 112 -16.99 -11.22 26.22
C ASN A 112 -17.22 -12.75 26.21
N ASN A 113 -16.24 -13.53 25.74
CA ASN A 113 -16.31 -15.00 25.81
C ASN A 113 -16.36 -15.51 27.26
N ASN A 114 -15.63 -14.87 28.18
CA ASN A 114 -15.60 -15.27 29.59
C ASN A 114 -16.90 -14.92 30.34
N LYS A 115 -17.63 -13.87 29.91
CA LYS A 115 -18.96 -13.56 30.45
C LYS A 115 -20.03 -14.57 30.00
N ASN A 116 -19.94 -15.04 28.76
CA ASN A 116 -20.87 -16.06 28.24
C ASN A 116 -20.66 -17.44 28.88
N HIS A 117 -19.42 -17.79 29.24
CA HIS A 117 -19.12 -19.03 29.97
C HIS A 117 -19.67 -19.04 31.40
N LYS A 118 -19.74 -17.89 32.08
CA LYS A 118 -20.31 -17.79 33.43
C LYS A 118 -21.83 -17.79 33.46
N PHE A 119 -22.50 -17.49 32.35
CA PHE A 119 -23.96 -17.56 32.27
C PHE A 119 -24.43 -19.02 32.10
N PHE A 120 -23.69 -19.83 31.34
CA PHE A 120 -24.00 -21.26 31.13
C PHE A 120 -23.76 -22.17 32.34
N GLN A 121 -23.06 -21.71 33.39
CA GLN A 121 -22.85 -22.48 34.63
C GLN A 121 -23.84 -22.16 35.76
N ARG A 122 -24.85 -21.31 35.53
CA ARG A 122 -25.93 -21.08 36.51
C ARG A 122 -27.24 -21.81 36.19
N GLU A 123 -27.29 -22.52 35.07
CA GLU A 123 -28.49 -23.27 34.64
C GLU A 123 -28.35 -24.80 34.82
N TYR A 124 -27.36 -25.25 35.61
CA TYR A 124 -27.26 -26.63 36.10
C TYR A 124 -27.08 -26.63 37.62
#